data_AF-A0A2S9QGT0-F1
#
_entry.id   AF-A0A2S9QGT0-F1
#
_cell.length_a   1.000
_cell.length_b   1.000
_cell.length_c   1.000
_cell.angle_alpha   90.00
_cell.angle_beta   90.00
_cell.angle_gamma   90.00
#
_symmetry.space_group_name_H-M   'P 1'
#
loop_
_entity.id
_entity.type
_entity.pdbx_description
1 polymer ?
#
loop_
_entity_poly.entity_id
_entity_poly.type
_entity_poly.pdbx_seq_one_letter_code
_entity_poly.pdbx_strand_id
1 'polypeptide(L)'
;MSKSNPPLVPTTLCEILQPYPELITRLQETLDQFAEPKPRLQPFDEAVWALKNRLGVFLAESADELDAATTSGDFRVIKQAKDKKATIGRALLCFDRDLDDLWSYFEENKRAYE
;
A
#
# COMPACT_ATOMS: atom_id res chain seq x y z
N MET A 1 -18.41 12.35 16.60
CA MET A 1 -17.06 12.80 16.19
C MET A 1 -17.07 12.89 14.68
N SER A 2 -16.65 14.02 14.10
CA SER A 2 -16.54 14.16 12.65
C SER A 2 -15.42 13.26 12.14
N LYS A 3 -15.63 12.57 11.01
CA LYS A 3 -14.62 11.74 10.34
C LYS A 3 -13.39 12.61 10.03
N SER A 4 -12.20 12.23 10.50
CA SER A 4 -10.95 12.88 10.09
C SER A 4 -10.69 12.58 8.62
N ASN A 5 -9.87 13.40 7.94
CA ASN A 5 -9.34 12.99 6.65
C ASN A 5 -8.52 11.70 6.86
N PRO A 6 -8.59 10.72 5.93
CA PRO A 6 -7.80 9.50 6.05
C PRO A 6 -6.29 9.80 5.99
N PRO A 7 -5.45 8.94 6.59
CA PRO A 7 -4.01 8.99 6.32
C PRO A 7 -3.77 8.78 4.82
N LEU A 8 -2.82 9.52 4.26
CA LEU A 8 -2.44 9.36 2.87
C LEU A 8 -1.41 8.25 2.71
N VAL A 9 -1.41 7.61 1.54
CA VAL A 9 -0.35 6.67 1.18
C VAL A 9 1.00 7.38 1.20
N PRO A 10 2.05 6.82 1.86
CA PRO A 10 3.37 7.44 1.91
C PRO A 10 3.93 7.85 0.55
N THR A 11 4.57 9.02 0.50
CA THR A 11 5.06 9.65 -0.75
C THR A 11 5.98 8.72 -1.52
N THR A 12 6.95 8.10 -0.84
CA THR A 12 7.85 7.13 -1.47
C THR A 12 7.11 5.96 -2.15
N LEU A 13 5.99 5.46 -1.60
CA LEU A 13 5.21 4.42 -2.25
C LEU A 13 4.48 4.94 -3.49
N CYS A 14 3.93 6.17 -3.43
CA CYS A 14 3.29 6.82 -4.57
C CYS A 14 4.25 7.00 -5.75
N GLU A 15 5.50 7.41 -5.48
CA GLU A 15 6.53 7.55 -6.51
C GLU A 15 6.91 6.20 -7.15
N ILE A 16 7.09 5.16 -6.33
CA ILE A 16 7.45 3.82 -6.83
C ILE A 16 6.30 3.22 -7.66
N LEU A 17 5.07 3.37 -7.19
CA LEU A 17 3.88 2.77 -7.78
C LEU A 17 3.20 3.67 -8.82
N GLN A 18 3.78 4.82 -9.18
CA GLN A 18 3.24 5.72 -10.20
C GLN A 18 2.85 5.01 -11.52
N PRO A 19 3.58 3.99 -12.02
CA PRO A 19 3.17 3.27 -13.23
C PRO A 19 1.89 2.42 -13.06
N TYR A 20 1.45 2.17 -11.82
CA TYR A 20 0.32 1.33 -11.43
C TYR A 20 -0.60 2.08 -10.45
N PRO A 21 -1.26 3.17 -10.88
CA PRO A 21 -2.06 4.03 -10.01
C PRO A 21 -3.22 3.29 -9.32
N GLU A 22 -3.73 2.20 -9.90
CA GLU A 22 -4.73 1.33 -9.29
C GLU A 22 -4.26 0.69 -7.97
N LEU A 23 -2.95 0.43 -7.84
CA LEU A 23 -2.37 -0.10 -6.61
C LEU A 23 -2.33 0.97 -5.52
N ILE A 24 -2.05 2.23 -5.88
CA ILE A 24 -2.10 3.37 -4.97
C ILE A 24 -3.51 3.55 -4.42
N THR A 25 -4.54 3.50 -5.28
CA THR A 25 -5.94 3.56 -4.86
C THR A 25 -6.28 2.45 -3.87
N ARG A 26 -5.88 1.20 -4.15
CA ARG A 26 -6.13 0.07 -3.25
C ARG A 26 -5.36 0.16 -1.92
N LEU A 27 -4.23 0.86 -1.88
CA LEU A 27 -3.53 1.18 -0.63
C LEU A 27 -4.25 2.29 0.14
N GLN A 28 -4.74 3.32 -0.55
CA GLN A 28 -5.53 4.39 0.06
C GLN A 28 -6.81 3.83 0.69
N GLU A 29 -7.53 2.93 0.00
CA GLU A 29 -8.69 2.21 0.56
C GLU A 29 -8.34 1.46 1.86
N THR A 30 -7.11 0.93 1.95
CA THR A 30 -6.60 0.26 3.15
C THR A 30 -6.30 1.25 4.29
N LEU A 31 -6.01 2.51 3.97
CA LEU A 31 -5.82 3.58 4.96
C LEU A 31 -7.13 4.26 5.34
N ASP A 32 -8.13 4.27 4.46
CA ASP A 32 -9.42 4.91 4.71
C ASP A 32 -10.17 4.33 5.92
N GLN A 33 -9.92 3.06 6.25
CA GLN A 33 -10.43 2.42 7.48
C GLN A 33 -9.83 2.98 8.78
N PHE A 34 -8.77 3.78 8.71
CA PHE A 34 -8.19 4.50 9.85
C PHE A 34 -8.78 5.89 10.03
N ALA A 35 -9.55 6.42 9.07
CA ALA A 35 -10.28 7.68 9.23
C ALA A 35 -11.46 7.59 10.22
N GLU A 36 -11.92 6.38 10.52
CA GLU A 36 -12.99 6.17 11.49
C GLU A 36 -12.42 6.24 12.92
N PRO A 37 -12.92 7.17 13.77
CA PRO A 37 -12.52 7.25 15.17
C PRO A 37 -12.99 6.00 15.90
N LYS A 38 -12.06 5.12 16.23
CA LYS A 38 -12.32 3.93 17.05
C LYS A 38 -11.10 3.62 17.91
N PRO A 39 -11.30 3.09 19.13
CA PRO A 39 -10.19 2.70 19.99
C PRO A 39 -9.27 1.70 19.29
N ARG A 40 -7.98 2.02 19.26
CA ARG A 40 -6.92 1.16 18.69
C ARG A 40 -5.73 1.19 19.63
N LEU A 41 -5.12 0.03 19.86
CA LEU A 41 -4.01 -0.05 20.81
C LEU A 41 -2.74 0.62 20.25
N GLN A 42 -2.47 0.40 18.97
CA GLN A 42 -1.30 0.94 18.25
C GLN A 42 -1.70 1.31 16.81
N PRO A 43 -2.43 2.42 16.61
CA PRO A 43 -3.03 2.73 15.31
C PRO A 43 -2.01 2.90 14.18
N PHE A 44 -0.83 3.46 14.46
CA PHE A 44 0.28 3.55 13.51
C PHE A 44 0.80 2.17 13.10
N ASP A 45 1.14 1.30 14.06
CA ASP A 45 1.67 -0.03 13.79
C ASP A 45 0.64 -0.89 13.04
N GLU A 46 -0.64 -0.77 13.39
CA GLU A 46 -1.74 -1.42 12.69
C GLU A 46 -1.83 -0.97 11.22
N ALA A 47 -1.68 0.34 10.94
CA ALA A 47 -1.71 0.88 9.57
C ALA A 47 -0.50 0.42 8.75
N VAL A 48 0.69 0.45 9.36
CA VAL A 48 1.93 -0.08 8.76
C VAL A 48 1.77 -1.55 8.39
N TRP A 49 1.24 -2.36 9.31
CA TRP A 49 1.03 -3.78 9.06
C TRP A 49 -0.03 -4.02 7.98
N ALA A 50 -1.12 -3.25 7.97
CA ALA A 50 -2.14 -3.33 6.94
C ALA A 50 -1.59 -3.02 5.54
N LEU A 51 -0.77 -1.97 5.41
CA LEU A 51 -0.12 -1.63 4.15
C LEU A 51 0.88 -2.71 3.70
N LYS A 52 1.74 -3.22 4.60
CA LYS A 52 2.69 -4.30 4.30
C LYS A 52 1.97 -5.56 3.83
N ASN A 53 0.90 -5.94 4.51
CA ASN A 53 0.06 -7.07 4.11
C ASN A 53 -0.56 -6.84 2.72
N ARG A 54 -1.08 -5.64 2.45
CA ARG A 54 -1.70 -5.32 1.16
C ARG A 54 -0.69 -5.37 0.00
N LEU A 55 0.51 -4.83 0.20
CA LEU A 55 1.61 -4.96 -0.76
C LEU A 55 2.04 -6.43 -0.96
N GLY A 56 2.04 -7.24 0.10
CA GLY A 56 2.29 -8.68 0.01
C GLY A 56 1.24 -9.40 -0.84
N VAL A 57 -0.05 -9.05 -0.69
CA VAL A 57 -1.13 -9.55 -1.55
C VAL A 57 -0.92 -9.14 -3.00
N PHE A 58 -0.55 -7.89 -3.29
CA PHE A 58 -0.24 -7.46 -4.66
C PHE A 58 0.93 -8.25 -5.25
N LEU A 59 1.94 -8.57 -4.44
CA LEU A 59 3.08 -9.36 -4.90
C LEU A 59 2.65 -10.78 -5.29
N ALA A 60 1.76 -11.41 -4.51
CA ALA A 60 1.19 -12.71 -4.85
C ALA A 60 0.31 -12.62 -6.12
N GLU A 61 -0.61 -11.66 -6.19
CA GLU A 61 -1.45 -11.43 -7.38
C GLU A 61 -0.60 -11.21 -8.64
N SER A 62 0.48 -10.41 -8.56
CA SER A 62 1.38 -10.18 -9.70
C SER A 62 2.26 -11.39 -10.06
N ALA A 63 2.49 -12.31 -9.13
CA ALA A 63 3.13 -13.59 -9.44
C ALA A 63 2.18 -14.50 -10.23
N ASP A 64 0.92 -14.58 -9.81
CA ASP A 64 -0.12 -15.33 -10.54
C ASP A 64 -0.35 -14.76 -11.95
N GLU A 65 -0.38 -13.41 -12.08
CA GLU A 65 -0.45 -12.72 -13.38
C GLU A 65 0.74 -13.08 -14.28
N LEU A 66 1.95 -13.18 -13.73
CA LEU A 66 3.15 -13.54 -14.47
C LEU A 66 3.13 -15.01 -14.93
N ASP A 67 2.64 -15.92 -14.10
CA ASP A 67 2.51 -17.33 -14.45
C ASP A 67 1.47 -17.53 -15.57
N ALA A 68 0.34 -16.82 -15.47
CA ALA A 68 -0.68 -16.79 -16.52
C ALA A 68 -0.14 -16.21 -17.84
N ALA A 69 0.60 -15.10 -17.77
CA ALA A 69 1.25 -14.49 -18.94
C ALA A 69 2.29 -15.42 -19.58
N THR A 70 3.05 -16.15 -18.75
CA THR A 70 4.05 -17.11 -19.23
C THR A 70 3.37 -18.26 -19.97
N THR A 71 2.21 -18.71 -19.49
CA THR A 71 1.40 -19.75 -20.13
C THR A 71 0.85 -19.30 -21.49
N SER A 72 0.52 -18.02 -21.66
CA SER A 72 0.01 -17.50 -22.94
C SER A 72 1.11 -17.37 -24.01
N GLY A 73 2.38 -17.26 -23.61
CA GLY A 73 3.53 -17.12 -24.51
C GLY A 73 3.69 -15.73 -25.14
N ASP A 74 2.84 -14.76 -24.79
CA ASP A 74 2.95 -13.39 -25.30
C ASP A 74 4.07 -12.64 -24.56
N PHE A 75 5.20 -12.44 -25.26
CA PHE A 75 6.36 -11.73 -24.74
C PHE A 75 6.06 -10.34 -24.20
N ARG A 76 5.08 -9.62 -24.76
CA ARG A 76 4.72 -8.28 -24.28
C ARG A 76 4.02 -8.37 -22.93
N VAL A 77 3.07 -9.29 -22.81
CA VAL A 77 2.33 -9.51 -21.56
C VAL A 77 3.26 -10.03 -20.46
N ILE A 78 4.18 -10.95 -20.79
CA ILE A 78 5.19 -11.46 -19.85
C ILE A 78 6.07 -10.32 -19.33
N LYS A 79 6.56 -9.47 -20.24
CA LYS A 79 7.41 -8.33 -19.84
C LYS A 79 6.65 -7.38 -18.90
N GLN A 80 5.42 -7.04 -19.25
CA GLN A 80 4.59 -6.16 -18.43
C GLN A 80 4.33 -6.75 -17.03
N ALA A 81 4.04 -8.04 -16.93
CA ALA A 81 3.83 -8.72 -15.65
C ALA A 81 5.11 -8.77 -14.80
N LYS A 82 6.28 -9.00 -15.43
CA LYS A 82 7.59 -8.93 -14.75
C LYS A 82 7.88 -7.53 -14.19
N ASP A 83 7.66 -6.50 -15.00
CA ASP A 83 7.91 -5.11 -14.61
C ASP A 83 6.99 -4.70 -13.44
N LYS A 84 5.72 -5.13 -13.47
CA LYS A 84 4.75 -4.90 -12.37
C LYS A 84 5.17 -5.58 -11.08
N LYS A 85 5.49 -6.87 -11.14
CA LYS A 85 5.98 -7.63 -9.98
C LYS A 85 7.25 -7.05 -9.40
N ALA A 86 8.20 -6.64 -10.24
CA ALA A 86 9.44 -6.01 -9.80
C ALA A 86 9.18 -4.65 -9.11
N THR A 87 8.26 -3.86 -9.64
CA THR A 87 7.85 -2.57 -9.07
C THR A 87 7.21 -2.74 -7.69
N ILE A 88 6.30 -3.70 -7.54
CA ILE A 88 5.69 -4.04 -6.24
C ILE A 88 6.75 -4.56 -5.26
N GLY A 89 7.67 -5.42 -5.70
CA GLY A 89 8.78 -5.90 -4.87
C GLY A 89 9.68 -4.76 -4.39
N ARG A 90 9.95 -3.76 -5.25
CA ARG A 90 10.67 -2.54 -4.86
C ARG A 90 9.89 -1.72 -3.84
N ALA A 91 8.57 -1.60 -3.98
CA ALA A 91 7.72 -0.90 -3.02
C ALA A 91 7.81 -1.54 -1.62
N LEU A 92 7.79 -2.88 -1.53
CA LEU A 92 8.00 -3.60 -0.27
C LEU A 92 9.38 -3.34 0.34
N LEU A 93 10.45 -3.41 -0.45
CA LEU A 93 11.82 -3.17 0.02
C LEU A 93 12.07 -1.73 0.48
N CYS A 94 11.33 -0.78 -0.07
CA CYS A 94 11.44 0.64 0.24
C CYS A 94 10.38 1.14 1.23
N PHE A 95 9.48 0.26 1.70
CA PHE A 95 8.32 0.66 2.51
C PHE A 95 8.72 1.47 3.75
N ASP A 96 9.74 1.02 4.48
CA ASP A 96 10.15 1.63 5.75
C ASP A 96 11.03 2.90 5.56
N ARG A 97 11.21 3.40 4.33
CA ARG A 97 12.09 4.56 4.07
C ARG A 97 11.47 5.90 4.39
N ASP A 98 10.14 5.97 4.42
CA ASP A 98 9.39 7.22 4.48
C ASP A 98 8.00 6.92 5.06
N LEU A 99 7.90 6.98 6.38
CA LEU A 99 6.66 6.80 7.14
C LEU A 99 6.35 8.03 8.00
N ASP A 100 7.10 9.12 7.83
CA ASP A 100 7.03 10.31 8.69
C ASP A 100 5.68 11.00 8.56
N ASP A 101 5.14 11.10 7.35
CA ASP A 101 3.79 11.64 7.10
C ASP A 101 2.71 10.78 7.77
N LEU A 102 2.85 9.45 7.68
CA LEU A 102 1.91 8.51 8.28
C LEU A 102 1.99 8.57 9.82
N TRP A 103 3.20 8.67 10.37
CA TRP A 103 3.43 8.85 11.80
C TRP A 103 2.81 10.16 12.31
N SER A 104 3.10 11.27 11.62
CA SER A 104 2.60 12.61 11.97
C SER A 104 1.08 12.63 12.02
N TYR A 105 0.42 11.98 11.05
CA TYR A 105 -1.04 11.83 11.04
C TYR A 105 -1.57 11.19 12.33
N PHE A 106 -0.98 10.07 12.77
CA PHE A 106 -1.47 9.37 13.97
C PHE A 106 -1.17 10.12 15.27
N GLU A 107 -0.06 10.85 15.34
CA GLU A 107 0.23 11.73 16.48
C GLU A 107 -0.76 12.90 16.57
N GLU A 108 -1.06 13.57 15.45
CA GLU A 108 -2.02 14.67 15.40
C GLU A 108 -3.46 14.22 15.74
N ASN A 109 -3.80 12.98 15.38
CA ASN A 109 -5.13 12.41 15.58
C ASN A 109 -5.22 11.44 16.76
N LYS A 110 -4.23 11.42 17.67
CA LYS A 110 -4.14 10.43 18.76
C LYS A 110 -5.41 10.27 19.58
N ARG A 111 -6.09 11.37 19.90
CA ARG A 111 -7.37 11.40 20.64
C ARG A 111 -8.53 10.66 19.95
N ALA A 112 -8.45 10.45 18.64
CA ALA A 112 -9.46 9.70 17.89
C ALA A 112 -9.34 8.17 18.08
N TYR A 113 -8.23 7.71 18.69
CA TYR A 113 -7.90 6.30 18.86
C TYR A 113 -7.76 5.86 20.33
N GLU A 114 -7.89 6.80 21.27
CA GLU A 114 -8.01 6.56 22.72
C GLU A 114 -9.43 6.14 23.09
#